data_AF-A0A971MSL1-F1
#
_entry.id   AF-A0A971MSL1-F1
#
_cell.length_a   1.000
_cell.length_b   1.000
_cell.length_c   1.000
_cell.angle_alpha   90.00
_cell.angle_beta   90.00
_cell.angle_gamma   90.00
#
_symmetry.space_group_name_H-M   'P 1'
#
loop_
_entity.id
_entity.type
_entity.pdbx_description
1 polymer ?
#
loop_
_entity_poly.entity_id
_entity_poly.type
_entity_poly.pdbx_seq_one_letter_code
_entity_poly.pdbx_strand_id
1 'polypeptide(L)'
;MKSNEKYNFEYDNKGNLVKKTATDGSVIWEYQYDLLNRLESVMKNGVQVASYIYDESGLRLKKTGTNATVYNVFDIGENVLYEQENRDYLEYVYVLGKHSITGELEKAAKFTGKDLDEDIGLYYFNARWYDQEIGRFISEDPIQDGENWYTYANNNPLIFFDRTYKNFEEARLDIFWYIESFYNRQRRHQALGYIAPVAFLKKYYQMK
;
A
#
# COMPACT_ATOMS: atom_id res chain seq x y z
N MET A 1 -22.37 0.41 -13.23
CA MET A 1 -21.47 1.28 -12.43
C MET A 1 -21.71 0.98 -10.97
N LYS A 2 -20.67 0.61 -10.22
CA LYS A 2 -20.75 0.67 -8.76
C LYS A 2 -20.63 2.16 -8.44
N SER A 3 -21.58 2.76 -7.73
CA SER A 3 -21.53 4.17 -7.32
C SER A 3 -21.81 4.26 -5.83
N ASN A 4 -21.37 5.35 -5.22
CA ASN A 4 -21.93 5.81 -3.95
C ASN A 4 -22.59 7.18 -4.19
N GLU A 5 -23.09 7.82 -3.13
CA GLU A 5 -23.75 9.13 -3.25
C GLU A 5 -22.82 10.22 -3.81
N LYS A 6 -21.49 10.03 -3.73
CA LYS A 6 -20.47 11.02 -4.05
C LYS A 6 -19.70 10.74 -5.35
N TYR A 7 -19.58 9.48 -5.75
CA TYR A 7 -18.72 9.05 -6.85
C TYR A 7 -19.32 7.91 -7.67
N ASN A 8 -19.05 7.96 -8.97
CA ASN A 8 -19.22 6.86 -9.91
C ASN A 8 -17.87 6.18 -10.18
N PHE A 9 -17.88 4.85 -10.24
CA PHE A 9 -16.66 4.05 -10.42
C PHE A 9 -16.74 3.18 -11.68
N GLU A 10 -15.62 3.11 -12.40
CA GLU A 10 -15.38 2.21 -13.53
C GLU A 10 -14.15 1.34 -13.25
N TYR A 11 -14.22 0.07 -13.62
CA TYR A 11 -13.19 -0.93 -13.35
C TYR A 11 -12.76 -1.63 -14.63
N ASP A 12 -11.52 -2.10 -14.69
CA ASP A 12 -11.06 -3.00 -15.73
C ASP A 12 -11.53 -4.46 -15.51
N ASN A 13 -11.18 -5.35 -16.44
CA ASN A 13 -11.53 -6.77 -16.38
C ASN A 13 -10.80 -7.55 -15.26
N LYS A 14 -9.79 -6.95 -14.63
CA LYS A 14 -9.05 -7.52 -13.48
C LYS A 14 -9.58 -6.95 -12.15
N GLY A 15 -10.61 -6.11 -12.18
CA GLY A 15 -11.19 -5.50 -10.99
C GLY A 15 -10.40 -4.33 -10.42
N ASN A 16 -9.51 -3.72 -11.20
CA ASN A 16 -8.88 -2.47 -10.77
C ASN A 16 -9.76 -1.28 -11.11
N LEU A 17 -9.87 -0.33 -10.19
CA LEU A 17 -10.55 0.94 -10.41
C LEU A 17 -9.76 1.75 -11.43
N VAL A 18 -10.31 1.95 -12.63
CA VAL A 18 -9.66 2.75 -13.68
C VAL A 18 -10.17 4.18 -13.71
N LYS A 19 -11.36 4.45 -13.14
CA LYS A 19 -11.93 5.79 -13.10
C LYS A 19 -12.83 6.03 -11.89
N LYS A 20 -12.63 7.17 -11.22
CA LYS A 20 -13.47 7.69 -10.13
C LYS A 20 -13.94 9.10 -10.51
N THR A 21 -15.24 9.26 -10.75
CA THR A 21 -15.84 10.53 -11.17
C THR A 21 -16.79 11.02 -10.09
N ALA A 22 -16.61 12.27 -9.63
CA ALA A 22 -17.57 12.91 -8.71
C ALA A 22 -18.96 12.94 -9.35
N THR A 23 -20.02 12.77 -8.56
CA THR A 23 -21.40 12.70 -9.08
C THR A 23 -21.86 14.00 -9.76
N ASP A 24 -21.24 15.13 -9.41
CA ASP A 24 -21.42 16.43 -10.06
C ASP A 24 -20.53 16.64 -11.31
N GLY A 25 -19.66 15.68 -11.63
CA GLY A 25 -18.72 15.73 -12.74
C GLY A 25 -17.52 16.68 -12.55
N SER A 26 -17.37 17.30 -11.37
CA SER A 26 -16.34 18.34 -11.12
C SER A 26 -14.92 17.80 -11.07
N VAL A 27 -14.77 16.54 -10.63
CA VAL A 27 -13.48 15.88 -10.46
C VAL A 27 -13.53 14.49 -11.08
N ILE A 28 -12.55 14.21 -11.93
CA ILE A 28 -12.32 12.92 -12.56
C ILE A 28 -10.91 12.47 -12.20
N TRP A 29 -10.82 11.31 -11.57
CA TRP A 29 -9.58 10.59 -11.37
C TRP A 29 -9.52 9.42 -12.34
N GLU A 30 -8.38 9.24 -13.00
CA GLU A 30 -8.12 8.10 -13.86
C GLU A 30 -6.86 7.39 -13.38
N TYR A 31 -6.91 6.07 -13.34
CA TYR A 31 -5.84 5.24 -12.79
C TYR A 31 -5.39 4.25 -13.86
N GLN A 32 -4.08 4.15 -14.05
CA GLN A 32 -3.45 3.25 -14.99
C GLN A 32 -2.60 2.24 -14.23
N TYR A 33 -2.64 0.99 -14.69
CA TYR A 33 -1.95 -0.12 -14.06
C TYR A 33 -0.99 -0.76 -15.05
N ASP A 34 0.15 -1.21 -14.53
CA ASP A 34 1.11 -1.96 -15.32
C ASP A 34 0.63 -3.39 -15.60
N LEU A 35 1.43 -4.13 -16.38
CA LEU A 35 1.11 -5.52 -16.75
C LEU A 35 1.01 -6.47 -15.54
N LEU A 36 1.66 -6.12 -14.43
CA LEU A 36 1.67 -6.86 -13.16
C LEU A 36 0.59 -6.38 -12.19
N ASN A 37 -0.39 -5.59 -12.67
CA ASN A 37 -1.55 -5.15 -11.90
C ASN A 37 -1.23 -4.14 -10.79
N ARG A 38 -0.16 -3.36 -10.95
CA ARG A 38 0.28 -2.33 -9.99
C ARG A 38 -0.03 -0.94 -10.54
N LEU A 39 -0.48 -0.03 -9.68
CA LEU A 39 -0.82 1.34 -10.08
C LEU A 39 0.43 2.05 -10.61
N GLU A 40 0.45 2.40 -11.89
CA GLU A 40 1.60 3.00 -12.56
C GLU A 40 1.47 4.52 -12.67
N SER A 41 0.26 5.02 -12.94
CA SER A 41 0.01 6.46 -13.15
C SER A 41 -1.39 6.86 -12.70
N VAL A 42 -1.52 8.10 -12.22
CA VAL A 42 -2.79 8.70 -11.82
C VAL A 42 -2.94 10.07 -12.47
N MET A 43 -4.10 10.27 -13.10
CA MET A 43 -4.50 11.53 -13.69
C MET A 43 -5.64 12.14 -12.86
N LYS A 44 -5.62 13.46 -12.71
CA LYS A 44 -6.72 14.25 -12.17
C LYS A 44 -7.14 15.28 -13.21
N ASN A 45 -8.39 15.21 -13.65
CA ASN A 45 -8.95 16.07 -14.69
C ASN A 45 -8.06 16.14 -15.96
N GLY A 46 -7.53 14.99 -16.39
CA GLY A 46 -6.68 14.87 -17.58
C GLY A 46 -5.21 15.28 -17.38
N VAL A 47 -4.78 15.67 -16.18
CA VAL A 47 -3.38 16.00 -15.87
C VAL A 47 -2.78 14.91 -14.98
N GLN A 48 -1.59 14.41 -15.33
CA GLN A 48 -0.89 13.42 -14.50
C GLN A 48 -0.42 14.07 -13.19
N VAL A 49 -0.84 13.50 -12.06
CA VAL A 49 -0.51 14.01 -10.71
C VAL A 49 0.37 13.06 -9.92
N ALA A 50 0.44 11.80 -10.32
CA ALA A 50 1.37 10.84 -9.75
C ALA A 50 1.78 9.76 -10.77
N SER A 51 3.01 9.29 -10.67
CA SER A 51 3.46 8.04 -11.30
C SER A 51 4.43 7.28 -10.41
N TYR A 52 4.51 5.97 -10.63
CA TYR A 52 5.21 5.04 -9.75
C TYR A 52 6.07 4.05 -10.53
N ILE A 53 7.23 3.73 -9.96
CA ILE A 53 8.11 2.66 -10.45
C ILE A 53 8.31 1.67 -9.32
N TYR A 54 8.22 0.38 -9.65
CA TYR A 54 8.33 -0.72 -8.71
C TYR A 54 9.48 -1.64 -9.09
N ASP A 55 10.06 -2.30 -8.09
CA ASP A 55 10.97 -3.42 -8.31
C ASP A 55 10.20 -4.69 -8.70
N GLU A 56 10.94 -5.78 -8.93
CA GLU A 56 10.38 -7.08 -9.24
C GLU A 56 9.58 -7.69 -8.08
N SER A 57 9.83 -7.27 -6.83
CA SER A 57 9.13 -7.73 -5.62
C SER A 57 7.88 -6.90 -5.30
N GLY A 58 7.57 -5.90 -6.13
CA GLY A 58 6.41 -5.04 -5.99
C GLY A 58 6.56 -3.93 -4.94
N LEU A 59 7.78 -3.62 -4.49
CA LEU A 59 8.05 -2.46 -3.66
C LEU A 59 8.25 -1.23 -4.54
N ARG A 60 7.78 -0.07 -4.07
CA ARG A 60 7.81 1.18 -4.83
C ARG A 60 9.18 1.83 -4.72
N LEU A 61 10.00 1.69 -5.76
CA LEU A 61 11.30 2.33 -5.87
C LEU A 61 11.20 3.84 -6.08
N LYS A 62 10.16 4.30 -6.79
CA LYS A 62 10.00 5.72 -7.11
C LYS A 62 8.54 6.15 -7.09
N LYS A 63 8.30 7.37 -6.60
CA LYS A 63 7.10 8.17 -6.86
C LYS A 63 7.52 9.47 -7.53
N THR A 64 6.85 9.87 -8.59
CA THR A 64 6.86 11.26 -9.07
C THR A 64 5.47 11.85 -8.85
N GLY A 65 5.36 12.76 -7.87
CA GLY A 65 4.14 13.52 -7.58
C GLY A 65 4.19 14.94 -8.16
N THR A 66 3.24 15.79 -7.78
CA THR A 66 3.15 17.17 -8.28
C THR A 66 4.30 18.03 -7.76
N ASN A 67 4.62 17.90 -6.47
CA ASN A 67 5.58 18.76 -5.77
C ASN A 67 6.82 18.00 -5.24
N ALA A 68 6.79 16.68 -5.32
CA ALA A 68 7.83 15.84 -4.73
C ALA A 68 8.13 14.63 -5.62
N THR A 69 9.42 14.30 -5.72
CA THR A 69 9.84 12.99 -6.20
C THR A 69 10.46 12.24 -5.03
N VAL A 70 9.95 11.04 -4.78
CA VAL A 70 10.42 10.14 -3.72
C VAL A 70 11.15 8.96 -4.33
N TYR A 71 12.32 8.62 -3.78
CA TYR A 71 13.08 7.42 -4.10
C TYR A 71 13.19 6.52 -2.87
N ASN A 72 13.08 5.20 -3.07
CA ASN A 72 13.29 4.21 -2.02
C ASN A 72 14.27 3.14 -2.50
N VAL A 73 15.15 2.71 -1.60
CA VAL A 73 16.02 1.54 -1.77
C VAL A 73 15.72 0.57 -0.65
N PHE A 74 15.62 -0.71 -0.98
CA PHE A 74 15.31 -1.76 -0.03
C PHE A 74 16.44 -2.80 0.03
N ASP A 75 16.56 -3.47 1.18
CA ASP A 75 17.37 -4.68 1.29
C ASP A 75 16.61 -5.92 0.78
N ILE A 76 17.30 -7.06 0.75
CA ILE A 76 16.69 -8.36 0.38
C ILE A 76 15.56 -8.81 1.33
N GLY A 77 15.53 -8.23 2.53
CA GLY A 77 14.53 -8.45 3.56
C GLY A 77 13.34 -7.49 3.44
N GLU A 78 13.30 -6.64 2.40
CA GLU A 78 12.29 -5.60 2.14
C GLU A 78 12.29 -4.46 3.17
N ASN A 79 13.36 -4.30 3.95
CA ASN A 79 13.55 -3.14 4.81
C ASN A 79 14.03 -1.95 3.98
N VAL A 80 13.54 -0.75 4.27
CA VAL A 80 13.99 0.49 3.62
C VAL A 80 15.42 0.77 4.06
N LEU A 81 16.38 0.79 3.14
CA LEU A 81 17.76 1.20 3.38
C LEU A 81 17.97 2.70 3.13
N TYR A 82 17.24 3.27 2.19
CA TYR A 82 17.35 4.67 1.81
C TYR A 82 16.00 5.18 1.36
N GLU A 83 15.63 6.37 1.82
CA GLU A 83 14.46 7.11 1.37
C GLU A 83 14.88 8.55 1.12
N GLN A 84 14.50 9.09 -0.03
CA GLN A 84 14.78 10.48 -0.39
C GLN A 84 13.52 11.12 -0.91
N GLU A 85 13.21 12.31 -0.43
CA GLU A 85 12.20 13.18 -1.00
C GLU A 85 12.85 14.48 -1.43
N ASN A 86 12.81 14.76 -2.74
CA ASN A 86 13.50 15.90 -3.34
C ASN A 86 15.01 15.91 -3.02
N ARG A 87 15.45 16.70 -2.03
CA ARG A 87 16.86 16.81 -1.61
C ARG A 87 17.11 16.18 -0.24
N ASP A 88 16.07 16.02 0.56
CA ASP A 88 16.19 15.52 1.92
C ASP A 88 16.07 14.00 1.90
N TYR A 89 16.81 13.35 2.79
CA TYR A 89 16.88 11.89 2.81
C TYR A 89 16.98 11.34 4.21
N LEU A 90 16.71 10.03 4.32
CA LEU A 90 17.06 9.18 5.45
C LEU A 90 17.76 7.93 4.93
N GLU A 91 18.84 7.57 5.59
CA GLU A 91 19.54 6.31 5.40
C GLU A 91 19.36 5.44 6.66
N TYR A 92 19.15 4.15 6.44
CA TYR A 92 18.88 3.17 7.48
C TYR A 92 19.95 2.08 7.46
N VAL A 93 20.59 1.88 8.62
CA VAL A 93 21.56 0.80 8.80
C VAL A 93 21.01 -0.19 9.81
N TYR A 94 20.72 -1.42 9.36
CA TYR A 94 20.22 -2.51 10.21
C TYR A 94 21.37 -3.40 10.71
N VAL A 95 21.48 -3.57 12.03
CA VAL A 95 22.42 -4.50 12.66
C VAL A 95 21.68 -5.32 13.72
N LEU A 96 21.59 -6.63 13.51
CA LEU A 96 20.99 -7.59 14.45
C LEU A 96 19.58 -7.19 14.94
N GLY A 97 18.73 -6.71 14.03
CA GLY A 97 17.35 -6.30 14.33
C GLY A 97 17.21 -4.92 14.98
N LYS A 98 18.33 -4.22 15.22
CA LYS A 98 18.33 -2.78 15.53
C LYS A 98 18.60 -1.98 14.27
N HIS A 99 18.18 -0.73 14.26
CA HIS A 99 18.49 0.19 13.17
C HIS A 99 19.04 1.51 13.70
N SER A 100 19.92 2.11 12.93
CA SER A 100 20.34 3.50 13.06
C SER A 100 19.80 4.27 11.87
N ILE A 101 19.42 5.54 12.08
CA ILE A 101 18.88 6.42 11.05
C ILE A 101 19.77 7.66 10.99
N THR A 102 20.15 8.06 9.78
CA THR A 102 20.88 9.30 9.50
C THR A 102 20.15 10.10 8.43
N GLY A 103 20.21 11.43 8.47
CA GLY A 103 19.55 12.31 7.51
C GLY A 103 18.55 13.28 8.15
N GLU A 104 17.89 14.07 7.31
CA GLU A 104 17.11 15.25 7.72
C GLU A 104 15.69 15.27 7.14
N LEU A 105 15.26 14.21 6.44
CA LEU A 105 13.89 14.14 5.93
C LEU A 105 12.88 14.06 7.09
N GLU A 106 12.01 15.05 7.17
CA GLU A 106 10.92 15.04 8.14
C GLU A 106 9.82 14.07 7.71
N LYS A 107 9.45 13.13 8.59
CA LYS A 107 8.35 12.21 8.36
C LYS A 107 7.10 12.65 9.09
N ALA A 108 6.03 12.93 8.34
CA ALA A 108 4.71 13.14 8.90
C ALA A 108 4.21 11.88 9.65
N ALA A 109 3.43 12.09 10.71
CA ALA A 109 2.78 10.99 11.44
C ALA A 109 1.78 10.26 10.55
N LYS A 110 1.94 8.94 10.40
CA LYS A 110 1.23 8.11 9.42
C LYS A 110 0.04 7.38 10.05
N PHE A 111 -1.10 7.32 9.37
CA PHE A 111 -2.21 6.44 9.75
C PHE A 111 -1.77 4.98 9.59
N THR A 112 -1.81 4.19 10.66
CA THR A 112 -1.33 2.79 10.71
C THR A 112 0.13 2.55 10.29
N GLY A 113 0.95 3.62 10.20
CA GLY A 113 2.32 3.52 9.70
C GLY A 113 2.44 3.52 8.17
N LYS A 114 1.35 3.74 7.43
CA LYS A 114 1.31 3.69 5.96
C LYS A 114 1.43 5.05 5.31
N ASP A 115 2.15 5.10 4.20
CA ASP A 115 2.41 6.34 3.47
C ASP A 115 1.11 6.81 2.82
N LEU A 116 0.66 8.01 3.19
CA LEU A 116 -0.35 8.73 2.44
C LEU A 116 0.32 9.38 1.24
N ASP A 117 -0.20 9.12 0.06
CA ASP A 117 0.12 9.91 -1.11
C ASP A 117 -0.85 11.10 -1.19
N GLU A 118 -0.39 12.28 -0.75
CA GLU A 118 -1.21 13.49 -0.69
C GLU A 118 -1.66 14.00 -2.06
N ASP A 119 -0.91 13.69 -3.13
CA ASP A 119 -1.29 14.11 -4.50
C ASP A 119 -2.60 13.44 -4.95
N ILE A 120 -2.88 12.24 -4.46
CA ILE A 120 -4.01 11.40 -4.88
C ILE A 120 -4.94 10.99 -3.73
N GLY A 121 -4.59 11.27 -2.48
CA GLY A 121 -5.37 10.94 -1.30
C GLY A 121 -5.47 9.44 -0.99
N LEU A 122 -4.52 8.63 -1.49
CA LEU A 122 -4.51 7.18 -1.30
C LEU A 122 -3.37 6.75 -0.38
N TYR A 123 -3.63 5.76 0.46
CA TYR A 123 -2.59 5.12 1.26
C TYR A 123 -1.93 3.98 0.48
N TYR A 124 -0.60 3.97 0.48
CA TYR A 124 0.19 2.90 -0.10
C TYR A 124 0.39 1.76 0.90
N PHE A 125 -0.20 0.60 0.62
CA PHE A 125 -0.07 -0.62 1.42
C PHE A 125 0.88 -1.63 0.78
N ASN A 126 1.86 -1.14 0.01
CA ASN A 126 2.81 -1.94 -0.75
C ASN A 126 2.19 -2.78 -1.88
N ALA A 127 1.28 -3.71 -1.57
CA ALA A 127 0.60 -4.56 -2.57
C ALA A 127 -0.57 -3.85 -3.26
N ARG A 128 -1.22 -2.92 -2.55
CA ARG A 128 -2.46 -2.27 -2.98
C ARG A 128 -2.52 -0.83 -2.49
N TRP A 129 -3.47 -0.09 -3.05
CA TRP A 129 -3.74 1.30 -2.71
C TRP A 129 -5.12 1.41 -2.06
N TYR A 130 -5.18 2.04 -0.89
CA TYR A 130 -6.39 2.20 -0.10
C TYR A 130 -6.93 3.62 -0.22
N ASP A 131 -8.18 3.75 -0.63
CA ASP A 131 -8.90 5.00 -0.67
C ASP A 131 -9.73 5.14 0.60
N GLN A 132 -9.28 6.01 1.50
CA GLN A 132 -9.97 6.27 2.78
C GLN A 132 -11.32 6.95 2.59
N GLU A 133 -11.50 7.72 1.51
CA GLU A 133 -12.70 8.51 1.27
C GLU A 133 -13.90 7.61 0.97
N ILE A 134 -13.63 6.47 0.31
CA ILE A 134 -14.64 5.46 -0.04
C ILE A 134 -14.51 4.18 0.81
N GLY A 135 -13.52 4.13 1.69
CA GLY A 135 -13.30 3.07 2.68
C GLY A 135 -12.91 1.71 2.11
N ARG A 136 -12.16 1.67 0.99
CA ARG A 136 -11.79 0.40 0.32
C ARG A 136 -10.51 0.48 -0.49
N PHE A 137 -9.95 -0.67 -0.83
CA PHE A 137 -8.88 -0.77 -1.82
C PHE A 137 -9.41 -0.45 -3.22
N ILE A 138 -8.55 0.11 -4.07
CA ILE A 138 -8.86 0.42 -5.47
C ILE A 138 -8.58 -0.76 -6.42
N SER A 139 -8.03 -1.86 -5.91
CA SER A 139 -7.81 -3.11 -6.66
C SER A 139 -8.24 -4.31 -5.84
N GLU A 140 -8.63 -5.38 -6.53
CA GLU A 140 -8.97 -6.65 -5.91
C GLU A 140 -7.80 -7.22 -5.12
N ASP A 141 -8.14 -7.97 -4.07
CA ASP A 141 -7.19 -8.76 -3.32
C ASP A 141 -6.56 -9.84 -4.21
N PRO A 142 -5.23 -9.83 -4.43
CA PRO A 142 -4.59 -10.83 -5.31
C PRO A 142 -4.80 -12.28 -4.85
N ILE A 143 -5.06 -12.48 -3.56
CA ILE A 143 -5.31 -13.81 -2.99
C ILE A 143 -6.80 -14.14 -2.89
N GLN A 144 -7.67 -13.18 -3.24
CA GLN A 144 -9.12 -13.30 -3.24
C GLN A 144 -9.68 -13.86 -1.94
N ASP A 145 -9.13 -13.40 -0.82
CA ASP A 145 -9.52 -13.86 0.51
C ASP A 145 -10.81 -13.19 0.99
N GLY A 146 -11.73 -13.99 1.53
CA GLY A 146 -13.06 -13.57 1.93
C GLY A 146 -14.04 -13.32 0.77
N GLU A 147 -15.23 -12.80 1.11
CA GLU A 147 -16.31 -12.56 0.14
C GLU A 147 -16.19 -11.22 -0.61
N ASN A 148 -15.47 -10.24 -0.04
CA ASN A 148 -15.29 -8.93 -0.64
C ASN A 148 -13.81 -8.53 -0.67
N TRP A 149 -13.24 -8.66 -1.87
CA TRP A 149 -11.82 -8.47 -2.15
C TRP A 149 -11.34 -7.02 -2.13
N TYR A 150 -12.25 -6.06 -1.94
CA TYR A 150 -11.91 -4.63 -1.83
C TYR A 150 -11.85 -4.15 -0.37
N THR A 151 -12.26 -4.99 0.60
CA THR A 151 -12.34 -4.56 2.00
C THR A 151 -10.97 -4.35 2.63
N TYR A 152 -10.89 -3.35 3.50
CA TYR A 152 -9.78 -3.19 4.44
C TYR A 152 -10.16 -3.82 5.78
N ALA A 153 -9.31 -4.72 6.29
CA ALA A 153 -9.50 -5.37 7.58
C ALA A 153 -10.92 -5.97 7.78
N ASN A 154 -11.50 -6.58 6.73
CA ASN A 154 -12.87 -7.12 6.73
C ASN A 154 -13.95 -6.11 7.20
N ASN A 155 -13.81 -4.84 6.81
CA ASN A 155 -14.63 -3.71 7.26
C ASN A 155 -14.63 -3.49 8.78
N ASN A 156 -13.70 -4.11 9.49
CA ASN A 156 -13.55 -3.95 10.91
C ASN A 156 -12.09 -3.80 11.31
N PRO A 157 -11.48 -2.64 11.01
CA PRO A 157 -10.10 -2.34 11.43
C PRO A 157 -9.93 -2.31 12.95
N LEU A 158 -11.03 -2.33 13.70
CA LEU A 158 -11.08 -2.34 15.16
C LEU A 158 -11.37 -3.73 15.77
N ILE A 159 -11.68 -4.81 15.02
CA ILE A 159 -12.00 -6.13 15.61
C ILE A 159 -10.78 -7.02 15.86
N PHE A 160 -9.61 -6.69 15.31
CA PHE A 160 -8.35 -7.33 15.76
C PHE A 160 -8.01 -7.00 17.25
N PHE A 161 -8.93 -6.33 17.95
CA PHE A 161 -8.99 -6.10 19.40
C PHE A 161 -9.50 -7.27 20.25
N ASP A 162 -9.82 -8.45 19.71
CA ASP A 162 -10.22 -9.61 20.53
C ASP A 162 -9.03 -10.40 21.14
N ARG A 163 -7.86 -9.75 21.21
CA ARG A 163 -6.76 -10.08 22.12
C ARG A 163 -6.79 -9.03 23.23
N THR A 164 -6.82 -9.47 24.48
CA THR A 164 -6.58 -8.59 25.63
C THR A 164 -5.12 -8.16 25.63
N TYR A 165 -4.82 -7.09 24.91
CA TYR A 165 -3.52 -6.42 24.97
C TYR A 165 -3.37 -5.74 26.32
N LYS A 166 -2.18 -5.82 26.92
CA LYS A 166 -1.92 -5.19 28.21
C LYS A 166 -1.85 -3.67 28.09
N ASN A 167 -1.57 -3.14 26.89
CA ASN A 167 -1.49 -1.72 26.61
C ASN A 167 -1.65 -1.40 25.11
N PHE A 168 -1.73 -0.11 24.81
CA PHE A 168 -1.89 0.44 23.45
C PHE A 168 -0.71 0.10 22.53
N GLU A 169 0.53 0.05 23.03
CA GLU A 169 1.70 -0.29 22.22
C GLU A 169 1.69 -1.76 21.77
N GLU A 170 1.24 -2.68 22.62
CA GLU A 170 1.10 -4.09 22.28
C GLU A 170 0.02 -4.31 21.22
N ALA A 171 -1.11 -3.59 21.33
CA ALA A 171 -2.16 -3.60 20.30
C ALA A 171 -1.68 -2.99 18.98
N ARG A 172 -0.95 -1.87 19.05
CA ARG A 172 -0.36 -1.18 17.89
C ARG A 172 0.62 -2.09 17.16
N LEU A 173 1.48 -2.80 17.90
CA LEU A 173 2.43 -3.74 17.34
C LEU A 173 1.71 -4.93 16.69
N ASP A 174 0.70 -5.54 17.31
CA ASP A 174 0.02 -6.71 16.72
C ASP A 174 -0.75 -6.35 15.44
N ILE A 175 -1.43 -5.19 15.42
CA ILE A 175 -2.10 -4.64 14.22
C ILE A 175 -1.06 -4.36 13.12
N PHE A 176 0.06 -3.72 13.48
CA PHE A 176 1.15 -3.42 12.56
C PHE A 176 1.78 -4.71 12.00
N TRP A 177 2.04 -5.71 12.84
CA TRP A 177 2.61 -7.00 12.45
C TRP A 177 1.66 -7.79 11.54
N TYR A 178 0.36 -7.81 11.83
CA TYR A 178 -0.65 -8.45 10.98
C TYR A 178 -0.72 -7.78 9.60
N ILE A 179 -0.77 -6.45 9.56
CA ILE A 179 -0.80 -5.68 8.32
C ILE A 179 0.49 -5.87 7.51
N GLU A 180 1.66 -5.79 8.14
CA GLU A 180 2.94 -5.88 7.41
C GLU A 180 3.30 -7.31 7.01
N SER A 181 3.13 -8.27 7.90
CA SER A 181 3.62 -9.64 7.69
C SER A 181 2.62 -10.54 6.98
N PHE A 182 1.34 -10.48 7.36
CA PHE A 182 0.30 -11.34 6.79
C PHE A 182 -0.39 -10.68 5.60
N TYR A 183 -0.69 -9.39 5.71
CA TYR A 183 -1.48 -8.68 4.71
C TYR A 183 -0.64 -8.21 3.51
N ASN A 184 0.51 -7.58 3.72
CA ASN A 184 1.25 -6.95 2.62
C ASN A 184 2.25 -7.89 1.94
N ARG A 185 3.07 -8.64 2.70
CA ARG A 185 4.14 -9.47 2.12
C ARG A 185 3.60 -10.65 1.33
N GLN A 186 2.69 -11.44 1.89
CA GLN A 186 2.11 -12.60 1.21
C GLN A 186 1.42 -12.21 -0.10
N ARG A 187 0.64 -11.12 -0.08
CA ARG A 187 -0.16 -10.66 -1.22
C ARG A 187 0.70 -10.09 -2.35
N ARG A 188 1.83 -9.42 -2.03
CA ARG A 188 2.82 -9.01 -3.04
C ARG A 188 3.44 -10.20 -3.76
N HIS A 189 4.04 -11.13 -3.01
CA HIS A 189 4.74 -12.29 -3.58
C HIS A 189 3.80 -13.20 -4.38
N GLN A 190 2.52 -13.28 -4.01
CA GLN A 190 1.50 -14.05 -4.73
C GLN A 190 0.93 -13.30 -5.95
N ALA A 191 0.71 -11.99 -5.87
CA ALA A 191 0.33 -11.16 -7.03
C ALA A 191 1.35 -11.23 -8.17
N LEU A 192 2.62 -11.40 -7.81
CA LEU A 192 3.74 -11.48 -8.73
C LEU A 192 4.08 -12.92 -9.17
N GLY A 193 3.36 -13.93 -8.67
CA GLY A 193 3.56 -15.34 -9.02
C GLY A 193 4.81 -15.99 -8.44
N TYR A 194 5.51 -15.36 -7.49
CA TYR A 194 6.82 -15.82 -7.01
C TYR A 194 6.77 -16.93 -5.96
N ILE A 195 5.69 -17.09 -5.19
CA ILE A 195 5.58 -18.16 -4.17
C ILE A 195 4.14 -18.69 -4.07
N ALA A 196 3.97 -20.01 -4.22
CA ALA A 196 2.71 -20.68 -3.94
C ALA A 196 2.37 -20.63 -2.43
N PRO A 197 1.09 -20.48 -2.02
CA PRO A 197 0.69 -20.33 -0.61
C PRO A 197 1.27 -21.40 0.34
N VAL A 198 1.32 -22.66 -0.11
CA VAL A 198 1.83 -23.80 0.66
C VAL A 198 3.35 -23.71 0.89
N ALA A 199 4.11 -23.18 -0.07
CA ALA A 199 5.56 -23.06 0.05
C ALA A 199 5.95 -21.99 1.07
N PHE A 200 5.18 -20.90 1.16
CA PHE A 200 5.35 -19.88 2.20
C PHE A 200 5.03 -20.41 3.60
N LEU A 201 3.87 -21.08 3.76
CA LEU A 201 3.45 -21.68 5.03
C LEU A 201 4.51 -22.66 5.57
N LYS A 202 5.08 -23.51 4.72
CA LYS A 202 6.18 -24.40 5.12
C LYS A 202 7.41 -23.65 5.61
N LYS A 203 7.83 -22.60 4.91
CA LYS A 203 8.99 -21.77 5.31
C LYS A 203 8.72 -21.03 6.63
N TYR A 204 7.49 -20.58 6.85
CA TYR A 204 7.06 -19.87 8.06
C TYR A 204 7.02 -20.77 9.31
N TYR A 205 6.46 -21.99 9.20
CA TYR A 205 6.45 -22.94 10.33
C TYR A 205 7.83 -23.50 10.66
N GLN A 206 8.80 -23.41 9.75
CA GLN A 206 10.20 -23.78 9.99
C GLN A 206 11.02 -22.66 10.66
N MET A 207 10.48 -21.44 10.74
CA MET A 207 11.12 -20.28 11.40
C MET A 207 10.61 -20.04 12.83
N LYS A 208 9.76 -20.95 13.37
CA LYS A 208 9.39 -21.00 14.80
C LYS A 208 10.27 -22.02 15.52
#